data_AF-A0A176FS80-F1
#
_entry.id   AF-A0A176FS80-F1
#
_cell.length_a   1.000
_cell.length_b   1.000
_cell.length_c   1.000
_cell.angle_alpha   90.00
_cell.angle_beta   90.00
_cell.angle_gamma   90.00
#
_symmetry.space_group_name_H-M   'P 1'
#
loop_
_entity.id
_entity.type
_entity.pdbx_description
1 polymer ?
#
loop_
_entity_poly.entity_id
_entity_poly.type
_entity_poly.pdbx_seq_one_letter_code
_entity_poly.pdbx_strand_id
1 'polypeptide(L)'
;MVGLVLLQLVLSPLSAMRKTKAGLAPGAQPPADYADNGYRWHRAHGNLAESMPAFVGLVLAAILAGGSPFWVNLFASGFLLLRILLAVVHINGIGKPDKGLRSFTYVAGWLMCLGLAYLVVKAVFFNG
;
A
#
# COMPACT_ATOMS: atom_id res chain seq x y z
N MET A 1 9.90 -6.29 -0.61
CA MET A 1 10.12 -5.02 -1.34
C MET A 1 9.77 -5.16 -2.83
N VAL A 2 10.40 -6.07 -3.58
CA VAL A 2 10.15 -6.26 -5.03
C VAL A 2 8.67 -6.44 -5.37
N GLY A 3 7.93 -7.29 -4.66
CA GLY A 3 6.49 -7.48 -4.94
C GLY A 3 5.65 -6.21 -4.85
N LEU A 4 6.00 -5.28 -3.95
CA LEU A 4 5.29 -4.01 -3.80
C LEU A 4 5.58 -3.08 -4.99
N VAL A 5 6.84 -3.06 -5.43
CA VAL A 5 7.27 -2.32 -6.63
C VAL A 5 6.60 -2.88 -7.88
N LEU A 6 6.54 -4.21 -8.02
CA LEU A 6 5.81 -4.85 -9.12
C LEU A 6 4.33 -4.47 -9.11
N LEU A 7 3.68 -4.49 -7.94
CA LEU A 7 2.30 -4.04 -7.81
C LEU A 7 2.14 -2.58 -8.27
N GLN A 8 3.05 -1.69 -7.87
CA GLN A 8 3.01 -0.29 -8.30
C GLN A 8 3.24 -0.13 -9.80
N LEU A 9 4.23 -0.82 -10.37
CA LEU A 9 4.55 -0.82 -11.80
C LEU A 9 3.40 -1.35 -12.65
N VAL A 10 2.54 -2.22 -12.10
CA VAL A 10 1.30 -2.66 -12.74
C VAL A 10 0.18 -1.63 -12.59
N LEU A 11 -0.05 -1.12 -11.37
CA LEU A 11 -1.15 -0.19 -11.11
C LEU A 11 -0.97 1.17 -11.80
N SER A 12 0.26 1.67 -11.92
CA SER A 12 0.58 2.98 -12.52
C SER A 12 0.10 3.09 -13.98
N PRO A 13 0.57 2.25 -14.93
CA PRO A 13 0.14 2.34 -16.33
C PRO A 13 -1.34 1.97 -16.48
N LEU A 14 -1.86 1.00 -15.72
CA LEU A 14 -3.27 0.61 -15.79
C LEU A 14 -4.22 1.71 -15.31
N SER A 15 -3.82 2.52 -14.32
CA SER A 15 -4.54 3.72 -13.92
C SER A 15 -4.43 4.81 -14.99
N ALA A 16 -3.24 5.02 -15.56
CA ALA A 16 -3.03 6.01 -16.62
C ALA A 16 -3.87 5.73 -17.88
N MET A 17 -3.87 4.49 -18.38
CA MET A 17 -4.66 4.09 -19.54
C MET A 17 -6.16 4.35 -19.37
N ARG A 18 -6.69 4.15 -18.16
CA ARG A 18 -8.11 4.44 -17.86
C ARG A 18 -8.41 5.93 -17.88
N LYS A 19 -7.51 6.75 -17.34
CA LYS A 19 -7.62 8.21 -17.40
C LYS A 19 -7.59 8.72 -18.84
N THR A 20 -6.69 8.18 -19.67
CA THR A 20 -6.63 8.49 -21.11
C THR A 20 -7.91 8.07 -21.84
N LYS A 21 -8.45 6.88 -21.56
CA LYS A 21 -9.72 6.42 -22.15
C LYS A 21 -10.91 7.30 -21.75
N ALA A 22 -10.87 7.91 -20.57
CA ALA A 22 -11.88 8.87 -20.10
C ALA A 22 -11.70 10.29 -20.69
N GLY A 23 -10.74 10.50 -21.60
CA GLY A 23 -10.48 11.81 -22.21
C GLY A 23 -9.87 12.84 -21.27
N LEU A 24 -9.32 12.40 -20.13
CA LEU A 24 -8.71 13.30 -19.15
C LEU A 24 -7.36 13.81 -19.65
N ALA A 25 -7.09 15.08 -19.37
CA ALA A 25 -5.78 15.67 -19.63
C ALA A 25 -4.66 14.91 -18.87
N PRO A 26 -3.43 14.85 -19.40
CA PRO A 26 -2.30 14.26 -18.69
C PRO A 26 -2.14 14.88 -17.28
N GLY A 27 -1.96 14.04 -16.27
CA GLY A 27 -1.84 14.48 -14.88
C GLY A 27 -3.16 14.80 -14.17
N ALA A 28 -4.29 14.90 -14.88
CA ALA A 28 -5.58 15.12 -14.25
C ALA A 28 -6.03 13.92 -13.40
N GLN A 29 -6.83 14.22 -12.38
CA GLN A 29 -7.48 13.24 -11.53
C GLN A 29 -8.91 13.01 -12.04
N PRO A 30 -9.42 11.76 -12.06
CA PRO A 30 -10.82 11.50 -12.31
C PRO A 30 -11.71 12.19 -11.27
N PRO A 31 -12.96 12.54 -11.62
CA PRO A 31 -13.94 13.00 -10.65
C PRO A 31 -14.05 12.06 -9.45
N ALA A 32 -14.31 12.61 -8.27
CA ALA A 32 -14.33 11.86 -7.01
C ALA A 32 -15.59 11.00 -6.85
N ASP A 33 -15.77 10.02 -7.73
CA ASP A 33 -16.92 9.12 -7.75
C ASP A 33 -16.47 7.65 -7.63
N TYR A 34 -16.82 6.99 -6.53
CA TYR A 34 -16.50 5.59 -6.31
C TYR A 34 -17.28 4.61 -7.19
N ALA A 35 -18.36 5.05 -7.85
CA ALA A 35 -19.02 4.26 -8.89
C ALA A 35 -18.14 4.16 -10.14
N ASP A 36 -17.34 5.19 -10.45
CA ASP A 36 -16.42 5.20 -11.58
C ASP A 36 -15.24 4.23 -11.39
N ASN A 37 -15.05 3.36 -12.38
CA ASN A 37 -13.92 2.45 -12.41
C ASN A 37 -12.59 3.22 -12.49
N GLY A 38 -12.53 4.29 -13.29
CA GLY A 38 -11.32 5.10 -13.46
C GLY A 38 -10.83 5.68 -12.13
N TYR A 39 -11.74 6.26 -11.36
CA TYR A 39 -11.47 6.79 -10.02
C TYR A 39 -11.03 5.70 -9.04
N ARG A 40 -11.68 4.52 -9.03
CA ARG A 40 -11.27 3.39 -8.17
C ARG A 40 -9.83 2.95 -8.42
N TRP A 41 -9.43 2.83 -9.70
CA TRP A 41 -8.05 2.52 -10.07
C TRP A 41 -7.07 3.63 -9.69
N HIS A 42 -7.47 4.89 -9.87
CA HIS A 42 -6.67 6.04 -9.47
C HIS A 42 -6.41 6.05 -7.96
N ARG A 43 -7.42 5.80 -7.13
CA ARG A 43 -7.27 5.73 -5.67
C ARG A 43 -6.49 4.49 -5.23
N ALA A 44 -6.64 3.35 -5.90
CA ALA A 44 -5.83 2.16 -5.61
C ALA A 44 -4.33 2.43 -5.81
N HIS A 45 -3.96 3.03 -6.94
CA HIS A 45 -2.58 3.43 -7.21
C HIS A 45 -2.09 4.49 -6.21
N GLY A 46 -2.91 5.53 -5.95
CA GLY A 46 -2.57 6.60 -5.00
C GLY A 46 -2.31 6.06 -3.58
N ASN A 47 -3.19 5.19 -3.07
CA ASN A 47 -3.01 4.58 -1.75
C ASN A 47 -1.71 3.78 -1.62
N LEU A 48 -1.34 3.05 -2.67
CA LEU A 48 -0.07 2.32 -2.71
C LEU A 48 1.12 3.29 -2.72
N ALA A 49 1.08 4.31 -3.58
CA ALA A 49 2.14 5.32 -3.70
C ALA A 49 2.34 6.12 -2.40
N GLU A 50 1.27 6.46 -1.70
CA GLU A 50 1.29 7.20 -0.43
C GLU A 50 1.90 6.37 0.72
N SER A 51 1.69 5.05 0.74
CA SER A 51 2.14 4.19 1.84
C SER A 51 3.52 3.54 1.64
N MET A 52 3.97 3.45 0.40
CA MET A 52 5.20 2.75 0.04
C MET A 52 6.47 3.37 0.63
N PRO A 53 6.70 4.70 0.63
CA PRO A 53 7.93 5.28 1.19
C PRO A 53 8.14 4.93 2.67
N ALA A 54 7.06 5.04 3.47
CA ALA A 54 7.10 4.70 4.89
C ALA A 54 7.41 3.21 5.10
N PHE A 55 6.78 2.33 4.34
CA PHE A 55 7.04 0.89 4.42
C PHE A 55 8.49 0.54 4.08
N VAL A 56 9.00 1.04 2.95
CA VAL A 56 10.38 0.79 2.50
C VAL A 56 11.38 1.31 3.53
N GLY A 57 11.17 2.53 4.04
CA GLY A 57 12.01 3.11 5.08
C GLY A 57 12.05 2.26 6.35
N LEU A 58 10.90 1.77 6.81
CA LEU A 58 10.81 0.92 8.00
C LEU A 58 11.46 -0.46 7.81
N VAL A 59 11.30 -1.10 6.64
CA VAL A 59 11.98 -2.37 6.35
C VAL A 59 13.49 -2.20 6.35
N LEU A 60 14.00 -1.16 5.67
CA LEU A 60 15.44 -0.89 5.63
C LEU A 60 15.98 -0.56 7.02
N ALA A 61 15.29 0.30 7.77
CA ALA A 61 15.68 0.64 9.14
C ALA A 61 15.71 -0.60 10.05
N ALA A 62 14.71 -1.48 9.94
CA ALA A 62 14.66 -2.70 10.76
C ALA A 62 15.82 -3.66 10.44
N ILE A 63 16.19 -3.79 9.16
CA ILE A 63 17.34 -4.61 8.74
C ILE A 63 18.65 -3.99 9.24
N LEU A 64 18.84 -2.68 9.03
CA LEU A 64 20.07 -1.98 9.41
C LEU A 64 20.27 -1.93 10.93
N ALA A 65 19.19 -1.86 11.70
CA ALA A 65 19.23 -1.92 13.16
C ALA A 65 19.49 -3.33 13.71
N GLY A 66 19.61 -4.37 12.87
CA GLY A 66 19.79 -5.74 13.34
C GLY A 66 18.51 -6.38 13.90
N GLY A 67 17.34 -5.92 13.45
CA GLY A 67 16.06 -6.51 13.82
C GLY A 67 15.97 -7.99 13.40
N SER A 68 15.21 -8.78 14.16
CA SER A 68 15.05 -10.22 13.91
C SER A 68 14.55 -10.50 12.48
N PRO A 69 15.29 -11.30 11.66
CA PRO A 69 14.92 -11.55 10.27
C PRO A 69 13.54 -12.18 10.10
N PHE A 70 13.15 -13.05 11.03
CA PHE A 70 11.83 -13.68 11.03
C PHE A 70 10.71 -12.65 11.08
N TRP A 71 10.75 -11.74 12.06
CA TRP A 71 9.70 -10.74 12.25
C TRP A 71 9.68 -9.69 11.13
N VAL A 72 10.85 -9.28 10.63
CA VAL A 72 10.93 -8.40 9.47
C VAL A 72 10.26 -9.03 8.25
N ASN A 73 10.55 -10.30 7.95
CA ASN A 73 9.95 -11.01 6.83
C ASN A 73 8.45 -11.21 7.00
N LEU A 74 7.99 -11.51 8.22
CA LEU A 74 6.57 -11.68 8.52
C LEU A 74 5.79 -10.39 8.28
N PHE A 75 6.22 -9.27 8.86
CA PHE A 75 5.55 -7.99 8.68
C PHE A 75 5.66 -7.47 7.24
N ALA A 76 6.81 -7.63 6.59
CA ALA A 76 7.01 -7.21 5.21
C ALA A 76 6.12 -8.00 4.23
N SER A 77 6.03 -9.32 4.40
CA SER A 77 5.19 -10.18 3.57
C SER A 77 3.70 -9.94 3.85
N GLY A 78 3.32 -9.82 5.13
CA GLY A 78 1.97 -9.49 5.54
C GLY A 78 1.49 -8.16 4.95
N PHE A 79 2.34 -7.13 4.98
CA PHE A 79 2.05 -5.84 4.35
C PHE A 79 1.78 -6.00 2.85
N LEU A 80 2.63 -6.71 2.12
CA LEU A 80 2.46 -6.93 0.68
C LEU A 80 1.12 -7.63 0.37
N LEU A 81 0.79 -8.71 1.08
CA LEU A 81 -0.46 -9.44 0.88
C LEU A 81 -1.68 -8.54 1.14
N LEU A 82 -1.64 -7.75 2.21
CA LEU A 82 -2.71 -6.81 2.54
C LEU A 82 -2.85 -5.69 1.49
N ARG A 83 -1.75 -5.25 0.86
CA ARG A 83 -1.79 -4.26 -0.23
C ARG A 83 -2.37 -4.83 -1.51
N ILE A 84 -2.06 -6.08 -1.84
CA ILE A 84 -2.68 -6.78 -2.98
C ILE A 84 -4.19 -6.90 -2.72
N LEU A 85 -4.58 -7.38 -1.54
CA LEU A 85 -5.99 -7.50 -1.17
C LEU A 85 -6.72 -6.14 -1.21
N LEU A 86 -6.12 -5.10 -0.62
CA LEU A 86 -6.69 -3.76 -0.64
C LEU A 86 -6.83 -3.21 -2.06
N ALA A 87 -5.86 -3.44 -2.95
CA ALA A 87 -5.94 -3.03 -4.35
C ALA A 87 -7.10 -3.74 -5.06
N VAL A 88 -7.26 -5.05 -4.87
CA VAL A 88 -8.36 -5.84 -5.42
C VAL A 88 -9.72 -5.32 -4.93
N VAL A 89 -9.85 -5.09 -3.62
CA VAL A 89 -11.07 -4.54 -3.00
C VAL A 89 -11.38 -3.14 -3.55
N HIS A 90 -10.36 -2.28 -3.67
CA HIS A 90 -10.50 -0.95 -4.25
C HIS A 90 -11.00 -0.99 -5.68
N ILE A 91 -10.37 -1.79 -6.54
CA ILE A 91 -10.65 -1.85 -7.97
C ILE A 91 -12.05 -2.39 -8.24
N ASN A 92 -12.43 -3.45 -7.52
CA ASN A 92 -13.72 -4.11 -7.69
C ASN A 92 -14.88 -3.36 -6.99
N GLY A 93 -14.59 -2.31 -6.22
CA GLY A 93 -15.62 -1.56 -5.51
C GLY A 93 -16.33 -2.40 -4.43
N ILE A 94 -15.61 -3.34 -3.81
CA ILE A 94 -16.18 -4.26 -2.84
C ILE A 94 -16.35 -3.54 -1.50
N GLY A 95 -17.59 -3.49 -1.01
CA GLY A 95 -17.96 -2.90 0.27
C GLY A 95 -18.22 -1.40 0.20
N LYS A 96 -18.58 -0.82 1.35
CA LYS A 96 -18.84 0.62 1.46
C LYS A 96 -17.52 1.41 1.28
N PRO A 97 -17.57 2.62 0.68
CA PRO A 97 -16.41 3.49 0.59
C PRO A 97 -15.75 3.68 1.97
N ASP A 98 -16.55 3.97 3.01
CA ASP A 98 -16.05 4.17 4.36
C ASP A 98 -16.55 3.10 5.33
N LYS A 99 -15.69 2.71 6.28
CA LYS A 99 -15.95 1.67 7.28
C LYS A 99 -16.25 0.28 6.69
N GLY A 100 -15.76 0.02 5.47
CA GLY A 100 -15.88 -1.27 4.78
C GLY A 100 -14.62 -2.13 4.88
N LEU A 101 -14.63 -3.27 4.20
CA LEU A 101 -13.50 -4.20 4.08
C LEU A 101 -12.19 -3.51 3.68
N ARG A 102 -12.29 -2.47 2.84
CA ARG A 102 -11.22 -1.57 2.44
C ARG A 102 -10.51 -0.89 3.62
N SER A 103 -11.27 -0.36 4.57
CA SER A 103 -10.71 0.31 5.75
C SER A 103 -10.00 -0.68 6.66
N PHE A 104 -10.60 -1.86 6.90
CA PHE A 104 -9.99 -2.89 7.74
C PHE A 104 -8.69 -3.44 7.14
N THR A 105 -8.67 -3.71 5.83
CA THR A 105 -7.46 -4.19 5.13
C THR A 105 -6.35 -3.14 5.11
N TYR A 106 -6.70 -1.86 4.93
CA TYR A 106 -5.75 -0.76 5.07
C TYR A 106 -5.15 -0.69 6.48
N VAL A 107 -5.99 -0.73 7.52
CA VAL A 107 -5.55 -0.65 8.93
C VAL A 107 -4.68 -1.86 9.28
N ALA A 108 -5.04 -3.06 8.85
CA ALA A 108 -4.21 -4.24 9.04
C ALA A 108 -2.81 -4.05 8.41
N GLY A 109 -2.74 -3.50 7.19
CA GLY A 109 -1.45 -3.20 6.55
C GLY A 109 -0.66 -2.13 7.31
N TRP A 110 -1.33 -1.11 7.82
CA TRP A 110 -0.72 -0.10 8.67
C TRP A 110 -0.16 -0.68 9.98
N LEU A 111 -0.86 -1.65 10.60
CA LEU A 111 -0.36 -2.37 11.77
C LEU A 111 0.93 -3.15 11.49
N MET A 112 1.11 -3.68 10.28
CA MET A 112 2.38 -4.31 9.89
C MET A 112 3.54 -3.29 9.89
N CYS A 113 3.27 -2.04 9.48
CA CYS A 113 4.26 -0.97 9.56
C CYS A 113 4.58 -0.60 11.01
N LEU A 114 3.58 -0.55 11.89
CA LEU A 114 3.82 -0.36 13.32
C LEU A 114 4.65 -1.49 13.93
N GLY A 115 4.42 -2.74 13.50
CA GLY A 115 5.25 -3.87 13.88
C GLY A 115 6.71 -3.68 13.48
N LEU A 116 6.98 -3.25 12.25
CA LEU A 116 8.34 -2.91 11.80
C LEU A 116 8.95 -1.76 12.61
N ALA A 117 8.18 -0.70 12.88
CA ALA A 117 8.64 0.42 13.69
C ALA A 117 9.01 -0.02 15.11
N TYR A 118 8.22 -0.90 15.72
CA TYR A 118 8.53 -1.49 17.00
C TYR A 118 9.84 -2.30 16.97
N LEU A 119 10.10 -3.08 15.92
CA LEU A 119 11.37 -3.80 15.78
C LEU A 119 12.57 -2.85 15.73
N VAL A 120 12.45 -1.72 15.02
CA VAL A 120 13.48 -0.68 14.96
C VAL A 120 13.73 -0.11 16.35
N VAL A 121 12.69 0.35 17.04
CA VAL A 121 12.79 0.93 18.38
C VAL A 121 13.41 -0.08 19.36
N LYS A 122 12.94 -1.33 19.34
CA LYS A 122 13.50 -2.41 20.16
C LYS A 122 15.00 -2.60 19.91
N ALA A 123 15.37 -2.72 18.64
CA ALA A 123 16.75 -3.02 18.26
C ALA A 123 17.71 -1.87 18.61
N VAL A 124 17.29 -0.62 18.41
CA VAL A 124 18.12 0.57 18.67
C VAL A 124 18.26 0.89 20.16
N PHE A 125 17.16 0.81 20.92
CA PHE A 125 17.14 1.34 22.30
C PHE A 125 17.23 0.28 23.39
N PHE A 126 16.92 -0.99 23.09
CA PHE A 126 16.77 -2.03 24.11
C PHE A 126 17.66 -3.27 23.89
N ASN A 127 18.31 -3.37 22.72
CA ASN A 127 19.24 -4.45 22.38
C ASN A 127 20.69 -3.94 22.15
N GLY A 128 20.96 -2.67 22.48
CA GLY A 128 22.31 -2.08 22.43
C GLY A 128 23.17 -2.47 23.62
#